data_AF-A0A346XYG6-F1
#
_entry.id   AF-A0A346XYG6-F1
#
_cell.length_a   1.000
_cell.length_b   1.000
_cell.length_c   1.000
_cell.angle_alpha   90.00
_cell.angle_beta   90.00
_cell.angle_gamma   90.00
#
_symmetry.space_group_name_H-M   'P 1'
#
loop_
_entity.id
_entity.type
_entity.pdbx_description
1 polymer ?
#
loop_
_entity_poly.entity_id
_entity_poly.type
_entity_poly.pdbx_seq_one_letter_code
_entity_poly.pdbx_strand_id
1 'polypeptide(L)'
;MTTIKATCPTCGEVALTPDDIELRVDQDRTEGSFYGFECPRCTAQVRKPADERVVRLLVSGGVPALPVEDEPVRVKLSERFDHPRITHDDLLDFHQVLQDESWFERLLIDAA
;
A
#
# COMPACT_ATOMS: atom_id res chain seq x y z
N MET A 1 -15.47 -16.04 -18.30
CA MET A 1 -14.71 -15.63 -17.10
C MET A 1 -13.31 -16.18 -17.24
N THR A 2 -12.30 -15.32 -17.32
CA THR A 2 -10.90 -15.77 -17.46
C THR A 2 -10.41 -16.23 -16.10
N THR A 3 -9.77 -17.40 -16.03
CA THR A 3 -9.15 -17.92 -14.81
C THR A 3 -7.64 -17.81 -14.93
N ILE A 4 -7.02 -17.12 -13.97
CA ILE A 4 -5.57 -16.93 -13.89
C ILE A 4 -5.05 -17.83 -12.78
N LYS A 5 -4.01 -18.61 -13.07
CA LYS A 5 -3.35 -19.47 -12.08
C LYS A 5 -2.13 -18.77 -11.51
N ALA A 6 -2.09 -18.67 -10.18
CA ALA A 6 -0.96 -18.10 -9.45
C ALA A 6 -0.57 -19.00 -8.27
N THR A 7 0.67 -18.93 -7.82
CA THR A 7 1.15 -19.75 -6.69
C THR A 7 1.13 -18.95 -5.39
N CYS A 8 0.39 -19.40 -4.39
CA CYS A 8 0.56 -18.98 -3.00
C CYS A 8 1.72 -19.78 -2.37
N PRO A 9 2.67 -19.14 -1.66
CA PRO A 9 3.79 -19.84 -1.02
C PRO A 9 3.34 -20.84 0.06
N THR A 10 2.17 -20.63 0.65
CA THR A 10 1.61 -21.51 1.70
C THR A 10 0.70 -22.61 1.13
N CYS A 11 -0.14 -22.29 0.14
CA CYS A 11 -1.19 -23.18 -0.34
C CYS A 11 -0.88 -23.85 -1.69
N GLY A 12 0.16 -23.41 -2.41
CA GLY A 12 0.44 -23.83 -3.78
C GLY A 12 -0.41 -23.10 -4.82
N GLU A 13 -0.74 -23.77 -5.93
CA GLU A 13 -1.48 -23.16 -7.04
C GLU A 13 -2.92 -22.80 -6.68
N VAL A 14 -3.33 -21.56 -6.94
CA VAL A 14 -4.69 -21.04 -6.75
C VAL A 14 -5.23 -20.48 -8.06
N ALA A 15 -6.54 -20.56 -8.22
CA ALA A 15 -7.27 -19.95 -9.32
C ALA A 15 -7.82 -18.60 -8.88
N LEU A 16 -7.60 -17.58 -9.71
CA LEU A 16 -7.97 -16.20 -9.49
C LEU A 16 -8.74 -15.68 -10.71
N THR A 17 -9.59 -14.70 -10.49
CA THR A 17 -10.17 -13.86 -11.54
C THR A 17 -9.29 -12.63 -11.76
N PRO A 18 -9.48 -11.87 -12.85
CA PRO A 18 -8.74 -10.64 -13.06
C PRO A 18 -8.94 -9.60 -11.93
N ASP A 19 -10.12 -9.57 -11.32
CA ASP A 19 -10.47 -8.63 -10.24
C ASP A 19 -9.78 -8.99 -8.91
N ASP A 20 -9.27 -10.22 -8.76
CA ASP A 20 -8.53 -10.65 -7.58
C ASP A 20 -7.03 -10.24 -7.63
N ILE A 21 -6.58 -9.65 -8.74
CA ILE A 21 -5.17 -9.33 -9.00
C ILE A 21 -5.00 -7.82 -9.18
N GLU A 22 -4.13 -7.22 -8.38
CA GLU A 22 -3.63 -5.86 -8.60
C GLU A 22 -2.31 -5.91 -9.36
N LEU A 23 -2.24 -5.29 -10.54
CA LEU A 23 -1.02 -5.17 -11.34
C LEU A 23 -0.52 -3.72 -11.33
N ARG A 24 0.72 -3.53 -10.91
CA ARG A 24 1.42 -2.24 -10.89
C ARG A 24 2.61 -2.29 -11.86
N VAL A 25 2.62 -1.38 -12.82
CA VAL A 25 3.61 -1.31 -13.90
C VAL A 25 4.40 -0.01 -13.77
N ASP A 26 5.71 -0.16 -13.66
CA ASP A 26 6.65 0.97 -13.70
C ASP A 26 6.87 1.36 -15.18
N GLN A 27 6.63 2.64 -15.49
CA GLN A 27 6.67 3.15 -16.87
C GLN A 27 8.11 3.37 -17.37
N ASP A 28 9.07 3.58 -16.46
CA ASP A 28 10.44 3.98 -16.77
C ASP A 28 11.46 2.87 -16.53
N ARG A 29 11.15 1.89 -15.66
CA ARG A 29 12.01 0.74 -15.36
C ARG A 29 11.19 -0.54 -15.24
N THR A 30 11.44 -1.50 -16.13
CA THR A 30 10.77 -2.82 -16.08
C THR A 30 11.01 -3.59 -14.77
N GLU A 31 12.07 -3.24 -14.03
CA GLU A 31 12.46 -3.87 -12.75
C GLU A 31 11.55 -3.50 -11.57
N GLY A 32 10.75 -2.42 -11.68
CA GLY A 32 9.86 -1.96 -10.60
C GLY A 32 8.45 -2.57 -10.63
N SER A 33 8.09 -3.29 -11.69
CA SER A 33 6.74 -3.81 -11.89
C SER A 33 6.43 -5.03 -11.01
N PHE A 34 5.21 -5.10 -10.46
CA PHE A 34 4.78 -6.20 -9.58
C PHE A 34 3.29 -6.45 -9.69
N TYR A 35 2.87 -7.66 -9.31
CA TYR A 35 1.46 -7.96 -9.08
C TYR A 35 1.24 -8.50 -7.67
N GLY A 36 0.04 -8.28 -7.14
CA GLY A 36 -0.39 -8.76 -5.84
C GLY A 36 -1.78 -9.39 -5.89
N PHE A 37 -2.05 -10.31 -4.96
CA PHE A 37 -3.36 -10.90 -4.76
C PHE A 37 -3.51 -11.41 -3.33
N GLU A 38 -4.74 -11.51 -2.86
CA GLU A 38 -5.09 -12.20 -1.62
C GLU A 38 -5.33 -13.69 -1.91
N CYS A 39 -4.67 -14.59 -1.18
CA CYS A 39 -4.88 -16.02 -1.36
C CYS A 39 -6.30 -16.42 -0.90
N PRO A 40 -7.17 -16.99 -1.77
CA PRO A 40 -8.55 -17.34 -1.39
C PRO A 40 -8.65 -18.50 -0.39
N ARG A 41 -7.53 -19.15 -0.07
CA ARG A 41 -7.46 -20.28 0.88
C ARG A 41 -6.94 -19.89 2.26
N CYS A 42 -5.92 -19.02 2.33
CA CYS A 42 -5.27 -18.66 3.59
C CYS A 42 -5.28 -17.15 3.88
N THR A 43 -5.95 -16.35 3.05
CA THR A 43 -6.08 -14.88 3.15
C THR A 43 -4.75 -14.12 3.24
N ALA A 44 -3.65 -14.77 2.89
CA ALA A 44 -2.33 -14.14 2.88
C ALA A 44 -2.21 -13.21 1.67
N GLN A 45 -1.70 -12.00 1.90
CA GLN A 45 -1.33 -11.07 0.85
C GLN A 45 -0.03 -11.53 0.18
N VAL A 46 -0.10 -11.86 -1.11
CA VAL A 46 1.04 -12.33 -1.90
C VAL A 46 1.42 -11.26 -2.89
N ARG A 47 2.70 -10.88 -2.93
CA ARG A 47 3.26 -9.94 -3.91
C ARG A 47 4.42 -10.58 -4.66
N LYS A 48 4.48 -10.39 -5.97
CA LYS A 48 5.50 -10.99 -6.84
C LYS A 48 5.97 -10.00 -7.91
N PRO A 49 7.24 -10.08 -8.34
CA PRO A 49 7.73 -9.30 -9.46
C PRO A 49 6.96 -9.65 -10.74
N ALA A 50 6.71 -8.65 -11.57
CA ALA A 50 6.07 -8.80 -12.88
C ALA A 50 7.03 -8.32 -13.96
N ASP A 51 7.76 -9.24 -14.58
CA ASP A 51 8.53 -8.90 -15.78
C ASP A 51 7.60 -8.54 -16.96
N GLU A 52 8.18 -8.04 -18.04
CA GLU A 52 7.40 -7.63 -19.23
C GLU A 52 6.48 -8.74 -19.76
N ARG A 53 6.90 -10.00 -19.67
CA ARG A 53 6.12 -11.14 -20.12
C ARG A 53 4.92 -11.38 -19.18
N VAL A 54 5.12 -11.31 -17.87
CA VAL A 54 4.06 -11.42 -16.86
C VAL A 54 3.06 -10.29 -17.00
N VAL A 55 3.53 -9.04 -17.17
CA VAL A 55 2.68 -7.87 -17.42
C VAL A 55 1.79 -8.11 -18.64
N ARG A 56 2.37 -8.49 -19.78
CA ARG A 56 1.61 -8.77 -21.02
C ARG A 56 0.59 -9.89 -20.82
N LEU A 57 0.94 -10.95 -20.08
CA LEU A 57 0.03 -12.06 -19.81
C LEU A 57 -1.15 -11.63 -18.94
N LEU A 58 -0.91 -10.87 -17.87
CA LEU A 58 -1.97 -10.41 -16.98
C LEU A 58 -2.89 -9.39 -17.67
N VAL A 59 -2.33 -8.46 -18.44
CA VAL A 59 -3.10 -7.49 -19.23
C VAL A 59 -3.97 -8.20 -20.28
N SER A 60 -3.43 -9.17 -21.01
CA SER A 60 -4.24 -9.96 -21.96
C SER A 60 -5.28 -10.85 -21.26
N GLY A 61 -5.05 -11.22 -20.00
CA GLY A 61 -6.01 -11.88 -19.12
C GLY A 61 -7.14 -10.97 -18.61
N GLY A 62 -7.06 -9.66 -18.83
CA GLY A 62 -8.05 -8.67 -18.41
C GLY A 62 -7.72 -7.95 -17.10
N VAL A 63 -6.51 -8.11 -16.56
CA VAL A 63 -6.08 -7.40 -15.35
C VAL A 63 -5.71 -5.96 -15.71
N PRO A 64 -6.29 -4.93 -15.06
CA PRO A 64 -5.93 -3.54 -15.32
C PRO A 64 -4.50 -3.25 -14.87
N ALA A 65 -3.71 -2.62 -15.75
CA ALA A 65 -2.37 -2.14 -15.41
C ALA A 65 -2.46 -0.74 -14.80
N LEU A 66 -2.10 -0.62 -13.53
CA LEU A 66 -1.98 0.64 -12.82
C LEU A 66 -0.52 1.10 -12.81
N PRO A 67 -0.21 2.40 -12.85
CA PRO A 67 1.16 2.85 -12.67
C PRO A 67 1.67 2.50 -11.27
N VAL A 68 2.95 2.16 -11.16
CA VAL A 68 3.64 2.25 -9.86
C VAL A 68 3.60 3.73 -9.46
N GLU A 69 2.97 4.02 -8.34
CA GLU A 69 3.13 5.34 -7.73
C GLU A 69 4.54 5.41 -7.18
N ASP A 70 5.26 6.48 -7.51
CA ASP A 70 6.57 6.73 -6.92
C ASP A 70 6.45 6.63 -5.40
N GLU A 71 7.25 5.75 -4.78
CA GLU A 71 7.38 5.74 -3.33
C GLU A 71 7.74 7.18 -2.95
N PRO A 72 6.97 7.84 -2.06
CA PRO A 72 7.18 9.23 -1.74
C PRO A 72 8.65 9.38 -1.36
N VAL A 73 9.35 10.28 -2.06
CA VAL A 73 10.78 10.51 -1.87
C VAL A 73 11.06 10.47 -0.38
N ARG A 74 11.92 9.54 0.06
CA ARG A 74 12.33 9.43 1.46
C ARG A 74 13.14 10.67 1.83
N VAL A 75 12.45 11.75 2.10
CA VAL A 75 13.02 12.98 2.66
C VAL A 75 13.37 12.71 4.11
N LYS A 76 14.46 13.31 4.58
CA LYS A 76 14.74 13.24 6.03
C LYS A 76 13.57 13.88 6.75
N LEU A 77 13.18 13.31 7.90
CA LEU A 77 12.07 13.85 8.68
C LEU A 77 12.27 15.35 9.00
N SER A 78 13.53 15.76 9.22
CA SER A 78 13.95 17.15 9.44
C SER A 78 13.79 18.08 8.24
N GLU A 79 13.67 17.54 7.02
CA GLU A 79 13.41 18.32 5.79
C GLU A 79 11.91 18.47 5.53
N ARG A 80 11.10 17.57 6.10
CA ARG A 80 9.64 17.55 5.95
C ARG A 80 8.92 18.34 7.03
N PHE A 81 9.50 18.42 8.22
CA PHE A 81 8.93 19.08 9.37
C PHE A 81 9.98 19.95 10.06
N ASP A 82 9.64 21.23 10.28
CA ASP A 82 10.49 22.21 10.99
C ASP A 82 10.20 22.26 12.49
N HIS A 83 9.49 21.27 13.03
CA HIS A 83 9.21 21.19 14.46
C HIS A 83 10.25 20.30 15.17
N PRO A 84 10.52 20.55 16.48
CA PRO A 84 11.35 19.68 17.30
C PRO A 84 10.92 18.20 17.21
N ARG A 85 11.85 17.30 17.50
CA ARG A 85 11.52 15.87 17.64
C ARG A 85 10.53 15.70 18.79
N ILE A 86 9.48 14.91 18.57
CA ILE A 86 8.57 14.47 19.62
C ILE A 86 9.40 13.81 20.73
N THR A 87 9.20 14.30 21.93
CA THR A 87 9.79 13.83 23.18
C THR A 87 8.78 13.00 23.96
N HIS A 88 9.20 12.46 25.11
CA HIS A 88 8.28 11.75 25.99
C HIS A 88 7.26 12.69 26.64
N ASP A 89 7.64 13.93 26.95
CA ASP A 89 6.76 14.91 27.57
C ASP A 89 5.62 15.29 26.62
N ASP A 90 5.89 15.42 25.32
CA ASP A 90 4.86 15.65 24.30
C ASP A 90 3.78 14.54 24.30
N LEU A 91 4.15 13.29 24.61
CA LEU A 91 3.20 12.18 24.71
C LEU A 91 2.36 12.28 25.99
N LEU A 92 2.95 12.72 27.10
CA LEU A 92 2.24 12.93 28.36
C LEU A 92 1.27 14.10 28.24
N ASP A 93 1.69 15.19 27.61
CA ASP A 93 0.85 16.35 27.34
C ASP A 93 -0.30 15.97 26.42
N PHE A 94 -0.03 15.23 25.34
CA PHE A 94 -1.08 14.73 24.45
C PHE A 94 -2.06 13.80 25.18
N HIS A 95 -1.56 12.91 26.04
CA HIS A 95 -2.41 12.06 26.85
C HIS A 95 -3.34 12.86 27.76
N GLN A 96 -2.82 13.91 28.42
CA GLN A 96 -3.61 14.80 29.26
C GLN A 96 -4.69 15.53 28.46
N VAL A 97 -4.36 16.01 27.26
CA VAL A 97 -5.35 16.63 26.35
C VAL A 97 -6.47 15.65 26.04
N LEU A 98 -6.16 14.39 25.72
CA LEU A 98 -7.18 13.38 25.43
C LEU A 98 -8.09 13.02 26.62
N GLN A 99 -7.67 13.30 27.87
CA GLN A 99 -8.52 13.08 29.04
C GLN A 99 -9.59 14.16 29.22
N ASP A 100 -9.49 15.29 28.52
CA ASP A 100 -10.45 16.38 28.60
C ASP A 100 -11.51 16.25 27.51
N GLU A 101 -12.77 16.01 27.87
CA GLU A 101 -13.87 15.78 26.92
C GLU A 101 -14.07 16.89 25.87
N SER A 102 -13.57 18.11 26.14
CA SER A 102 -13.63 19.25 25.22
C SER A 102 -12.46 19.35 24.23
N TRP A 103 -11.52 18.41 24.25
CA TRP A 103 -10.32 18.47 23.40
C TRP A 103 -10.65 18.56 21.91
N PHE A 104 -11.68 17.84 21.46
CA PHE A 104 -12.07 17.79 20.06
C PHE A 104 -12.71 19.12 19.59
N GLU A 105 -13.50 19.76 20.45
CA GLU A 105 -14.12 21.06 20.15
C GLU A 105 -13.05 22.15 20.01
N ARG A 106 -12.04 22.17 20.89
CA ARG A 106 -10.91 23.10 20.81
C ARG A 106 -10.11 22.94 19.52
N LEU A 107 -9.85 21.70 19.10
CA LEU A 107 -9.16 21.41 17.84
C LEU A 107 -9.90 21.97 16.62
N LEU A 108 -11.24 21.89 16.63
CA LEU A 108 -12.07 22.40 15.52
C LEU A 108 -12.12 23.93 15.47
N ILE A 109 -11.98 24.61 16.61
CA ILE A 109 -11.97 26.08 16.69
C ILE A 109 -10.67 26.65 16.13
N ASP A 110 -9.52 26.02 16.42
CA ASP A 110 -8.19 26.50 15.98
C ASP A 110 -7.88 26.18 14.51
N ALA A 111 -8.68 25.34 13.85
CA ALA A 111 -8.50 24.94 12.45
C ALA A 111 -9.20 25.84 11.42
N ALA A 112 -9.89 26.90 11.87
CA ALA A 112 -10.61 27.89 11.04
C ALA A 112 -9.84 29.20 10.88
#